data_AF-A0A954WT69-F1
#
_entry.id   AF-A0A954WT69-F1
#
_cell.length_a   1.000
_cell.length_b   1.000
_cell.length_c   1.000
_cell.angle_alpha   90.00
_cell.angle_beta   90.00
_cell.angle_gamma   90.00
#
_symmetry.space_group_name_H-M   'P 1'
#
loop_
_entity.id
_entity.type
_entity.pdbx_description
1 polymer ?
#
loop_
_entity_poly.entity_id
_entity_poly.type
_entity_poly.pdbx_seq_one_letter_code
_entity_poly.pdbx_strand_id
1 'polypeptide(L)'
;MAHKKGQGSSRNGRDSNAQRRGIKKYGGERVRPGNILVRQVGNKFHPGTNVGQGKDYTLFALAEGVVKFDRKGRRINVVAADN
;
A
#
# COMPACT_ATOMS: atom_id res chain seq x y z
N MET A 1 18.62 40.67 36.73
CA MET A 1 18.19 40.02 35.49
C MET A 1 19.40 39.85 34.58
N ALA A 2 19.98 38.65 34.55
CA ALA A 2 21.13 38.34 33.72
C ALA A 2 20.66 37.48 32.55
N HIS A 3 20.69 38.05 31.35
CA HIS A 3 20.41 37.30 30.13
C HIS A 3 21.55 36.32 29.86
N LYS A 4 21.24 35.03 29.90
CA LYS A 4 21.77 34.13 28.86
C LYS A 4 20.65 33.17 28.47
N LYS A 5 19.79 33.61 27.55
CA LYS A 5 18.98 32.70 26.75
C LYS A 5 19.94 31.95 25.81
N GLY A 6 20.68 30.99 26.35
CA GLY A 6 21.44 30.04 25.55
C GLY A 6 20.51 28.97 25.00
N GLN A 7 19.55 29.36 24.16
CA GLN A 7 18.68 28.39 23.48
C GLN A 7 19.38 27.97 22.18
N GLY A 8 19.93 26.76 22.14
CA GLY A 8 20.41 26.17 20.89
C GLY A 8 19.22 25.96 19.96
N SER A 9 19.36 26.36 18.68
CA SER A 9 18.35 26.05 17.68
C SER A 9 18.37 24.56 17.37
N SER A 10 17.20 23.91 17.41
CA SER A 10 17.07 22.54 16.93
C SER A 10 17.26 22.52 15.42
N ARG A 11 18.16 21.64 14.92
CA ARG A 11 18.39 21.43 13.48
C ARG A 11 17.45 20.34 12.89
N ASN A 12 16.45 19.91 13.66
CA ASN A 12 15.53 18.85 13.30
C ASN A 12 14.25 19.44 12.69
N GLY A 13 14.27 19.75 11.40
CA GLY A 13 13.12 20.28 10.65
C GLY A 13 12.99 19.71 9.23
N ARG A 14 13.70 18.62 8.93
CA ARG A 14 13.65 17.96 7.63
C ARG A 14 12.64 16.82 7.67
N ASP A 15 11.70 16.84 6.73
CA ASP A 15 10.81 15.73 6.46
C ASP A 15 10.78 15.45 4.96
N SER A 16 10.41 14.22 4.61
CA SER A 16 10.26 13.76 3.25
C SER A 16 8.81 13.91 2.78
N ASN A 17 8.61 14.05 1.47
CA ASN A 17 7.26 14.10 0.90
C ASN A 17 6.51 12.77 1.11
N ALA A 18 5.21 12.85 1.39
CA ALA A 18 4.36 11.69 1.53
C ALA A 18 4.25 10.89 0.21
N GLN A 19 4.45 9.57 0.29
CA GLN A 19 4.52 8.68 -0.88
C GLN A 19 3.16 8.08 -1.31
N ARG A 20 2.05 8.48 -0.64
CA ARG A 20 0.68 8.00 -0.92
C ARG A 20 0.53 6.47 -1.02
N ARG A 21 1.27 5.73 -0.19
CA ARG A 21 1.18 4.27 -0.04
C ARG A 21 -0.17 3.88 0.58
N GLY A 22 -0.52 2.61 0.52
CA GLY A 22 -1.77 2.06 1.05
C GLY A 22 -2.60 1.33 0.01
N ILE A 23 -3.70 0.74 0.49
CA ILE A 23 -4.66 0.00 -0.31
C ILE A 23 -5.36 0.95 -1.27
N LYS A 24 -5.57 0.49 -2.50
CA LYS A 24 -6.26 1.23 -3.59
C LYS A 24 -7.57 0.56 -3.98
N LYS A 25 -7.69 -0.75 -3.75
CA LYS A 25 -8.89 -1.54 -3.98
C LYS A 25 -9.18 -2.41 -2.76
N TYR A 26 -10.35 -2.24 -2.16
CA TYR A 26 -10.79 -2.98 -0.99
C TYR A 26 -11.51 -4.28 -1.36
N GLY A 27 -11.74 -5.13 -0.36
CA GLY A 27 -12.43 -6.41 -0.56
C GLY A 27 -13.85 -6.19 -1.08
N GLY A 28 -14.26 -6.98 -2.07
CA GLY A 28 -15.57 -6.85 -2.72
C GLY A 28 -15.60 -5.90 -3.92
N GLU A 29 -14.53 -5.13 -4.18
CA GLU A 29 -14.47 -4.27 -5.35
C GLU A 29 -14.14 -5.06 -6.63
N ARG A 30 -14.83 -4.72 -7.73
CA ARG A 30 -14.50 -5.20 -9.07
C ARG A 30 -13.22 -4.53 -9.59
N VAL A 31 -12.36 -5.31 -10.23
CA VAL A 31 -11.08 -4.87 -10.79
C VAL A 31 -10.88 -5.44 -12.19
N ARG A 32 -10.17 -4.69 -13.02
CA ARG A 32 -9.69 -5.11 -14.34
C ARG A 32 -8.20 -5.47 -14.28
N PRO A 33 -7.68 -6.25 -15.24
CA PRO A 33 -6.24 -6.48 -15.36
C PRO A 33 -5.47 -5.15 -15.38
N GLY A 34 -4.34 -5.09 -14.67
CA GLY A 34 -3.50 -3.90 -14.53
C GLY A 34 -3.91 -2.94 -13.41
N ASN A 35 -5.09 -3.10 -12.79
CA ASN A 35 -5.47 -2.27 -11.66
C ASN A 35 -4.51 -2.45 -10.47
N ILE A 36 -4.06 -1.35 -9.90
CA ILE A 36 -3.25 -1.35 -8.67
C ILE A 36 -4.16 -1.68 -7.49
N LEU A 37 -3.76 -2.68 -6.69
CA LEU A 37 -4.49 -3.14 -5.50
C LEU A 37 -3.93 -2.49 -4.23
N VAL A 38 -2.61 -2.44 -4.10
CA VAL A 38 -1.92 -1.80 -2.96
C VAL A 38 -0.55 -1.28 -3.37
N ARG A 39 -0.21 -0.07 -2.93
CA ARG A 39 1.17 0.45 -2.98
C ARG A 39 1.80 0.29 -1.61
N GLN A 40 2.93 -0.38 -1.52
CA GLN A 40 3.60 -0.70 -0.25
C GLN A 40 5.12 -0.65 -0.41
N VAL A 41 5.84 -0.79 0.70
CA VAL A 41 7.28 -1.11 0.68
C VAL A 41 7.48 -2.35 1.51
N GLY A 42 8.17 -3.32 0.92
CA GLY A 42 8.20 -4.69 1.42
C GLY A 42 6.82 -5.37 1.36
N ASN A 43 6.80 -6.64 1.74
CA ASN A 43 5.62 -7.50 1.67
C ASN A 43 4.78 -7.44 2.94
N LYS A 44 4.06 -6.33 3.13
CA LYS A 44 2.98 -6.28 4.12
C LYS A 44 1.82 -7.19 3.68
N PHE A 45 1.38 -6.98 2.45
CA PHE A 45 0.47 -7.86 1.73
C PHE A 45 1.25 -8.68 0.69
N HIS A 46 0.86 -9.94 0.54
CA HIS A 46 1.46 -10.87 -0.42
C HIS A 46 0.53 -11.05 -1.62
N PRO A 47 1.08 -11.24 -2.83
CA PRO A 47 0.28 -11.66 -3.97
C PRO A 47 -0.35 -13.03 -3.71
N GLY A 48 -1.59 -13.18 -4.16
CA GLY A 48 -2.32 -14.44 -4.20
C GLY A 48 -2.77 -14.76 -5.62
N THR A 49 -3.91 -15.42 -5.77
CA THR A 49 -4.45 -15.81 -7.08
C THR A 49 -4.75 -14.58 -7.94
N ASN A 50 -4.30 -14.59 -9.20
CA ASN A 50 -4.49 -13.51 -10.19
C ASN A 50 -3.96 -12.14 -9.73
N VAL A 51 -2.93 -12.12 -8.88
CA VAL A 51 -2.28 -10.89 -8.42
C VAL A 51 -0.78 -10.97 -8.69
N GLY A 52 -0.26 -9.96 -9.39
CA GLY A 52 1.16 -9.78 -9.65
C GLY A 52 1.81 -8.84 -8.64
N GLN A 53 3.13 -8.92 -8.53
CA GLN A 53 3.95 -8.01 -7.73
C GLN A 53 4.96 -7.29 -8.63
N GLY A 54 4.98 -5.95 -8.56
CA GLY A 54 5.98 -5.13 -9.21
C GLY A 54 7.32 -5.09 -8.44
N LYS A 55 8.36 -4.55 -9.09
CA LYS A 55 9.70 -4.36 -8.50
C LYS A 55 9.68 -3.49 -7.23
N ASP A 56 8.73 -2.56 -7.15
CA ASP A 56 8.51 -1.65 -6.02
C ASP A 56 7.59 -2.25 -4.93
N TYR A 57 7.34 -3.56 -4.97
CA TYR A 57 6.42 -4.30 -4.09
C TYR A 57 4.93 -3.97 -4.27
N THR A 58 4.55 -3.11 -5.22
CA THR A 58 3.15 -2.81 -5.55
C THR A 58 2.45 -4.07 -6.06
N LEU A 59 1.23 -4.34 -5.57
CA LEU A 59 0.41 -5.44 -6.07
C LEU A 59 -0.60 -4.94 -7.08
N PHE A 60 -0.80 -5.70 -8.16
CA PHE A 60 -1.72 -5.37 -9.24
C PHE A 60 -2.50 -6.61 -9.71
N ALA A 61 -3.69 -6.40 -10.27
CA ALA A 61 -4.53 -7.49 -10.78
C ALA A 61 -4.00 -8.01 -12.12
N LEU A 62 -3.97 -9.33 -12.30
CA LEU A 62 -3.62 -10.00 -13.56
C LEU A 62 -4.85 -10.36 -14.39
N ALA A 63 -6.01 -10.51 -13.74
CA ALA A 63 -7.27 -10.88 -14.36
C ALA A 63 -8.39 -9.93 -13.90
N GLU A 64 -9.51 -9.96 -14.62
CA GLU A 64 -10.75 -9.32 -14.17
C GLU A 64 -11.40 -10.14 -13.05
N GLY A 65 -12.03 -9.47 -12.08
CA GLY A 65 -12.70 -10.15 -10.98
C GLY A 65 -12.98 -9.23 -9.79
N VAL A 66 -13.16 -9.84 -8.62
CA VAL A 66 -13.42 -9.18 -7.34
C VAL A 66 -12.25 -9.39 -6.40
N VAL A 67 -11.85 -8.34 -5.69
CA VAL A 67 -10.75 -8.41 -4.71
C VAL A 67 -11.19 -9.16 -3.46
N LYS A 68 -10.39 -10.14 -3.04
CA LYS A 68 -10.59 -10.91 -1.81
C LYS A 68 -9.31 -10.97 -0.98
N PHE A 69 -9.43 -10.60 0.30
CA PHE A 69 -8.34 -10.72 1.27
C PHE A 69 -8.46 -12.05 2.03
N ASP A 70 -7.34 -12.75 2.21
CA ASP A 70 -7.27 -13.99 3.01
C ASP A 70 -6.07 -13.97 3.97
N ARG A 71 -5.82 -15.11 4.65
CA ARG A 71 -4.67 -15.30 5.56
C ARG A 71 -4.55 -14.16 6.58
N LYS A 72 -5.63 -13.92 7.32
CA LYS A 72 -5.75 -12.80 8.28
C LYS A 72 -5.53 -11.42 7.63
N GLY A 73 -5.96 -11.28 6.38
CA GLY A 73 -5.85 -10.05 5.60
C GLY A 73 -4.47 -9.77 5.01
N ARG A 74 -3.51 -10.70 5.07
CA ARG A 74 -2.12 -10.47 4.60
C ARG A 74 -1.85 -10.94 3.17
N ARG A 75 -2.82 -11.50 2.47
CA ARG A 75 -2.71 -11.86 1.06
C ARG A 75 -3.95 -11.40 0.30
N ILE A 76 -3.72 -10.92 -0.92
CA ILE A 76 -4.75 -10.34 -1.79
C ILE A 76 -4.89 -11.24 -3.01
N ASN A 77 -6.14 -11.59 -3.32
CA ASN A 77 -6.51 -12.40 -4.48
C ASN A 77 -7.52 -11.62 -5.33
N VAL A 78 -7.58 -11.96 -6.63
CA VAL A 78 -8.66 -11.55 -7.53
C VAL A 78 -9.38 -12.81 -7.98
N VAL A 79 -10.64 -12.95 -7.58
CA VAL A 79 -11.51 -14.10 -7.89
C VAL A 79 -12.54 -13.72 -8.93
N ALA A 80 -13.00 -14.67 -9.74
CA ALA A 80 -14.11 -14.42 -10.67
C ALA A 80 -15.33 -13.92 -9.89
N ALA A 81 -16.07 -12.95 -10.46
CA ALA A 81 -17.36 -12.57 -9.90
C ALA A 81 -18.35 -13.68 -10.24
N ASP A 82 -18.90 -14.34 -9.22
CA ASP A 82 -20.08 -15.18 -9.40
C ASP A 82 -21.21 -14.24 -9.85
N ASN A 83 -21.80 -14.51 -11.02
CA ASN A 83 -22.96 -13.77 -11.55
C ASN A 83 -24.22 -14.08 -10.73
#